data_AF-A0A395YNR1-F1
#
_entry.id   AF-A0A395YNR1-F1
#
_cell.length_a   1.000
_cell.length_b   1.000
_cell.length_c   1.000
_cell.angle_alpha   90.00
_cell.angle_beta   90.00
_cell.angle_gamma   90.00
#
_symmetry.space_group_name_H-M   'P 1'
#
loop_
_entity.id
_entity.type
_entity.pdbx_description
1 polymer ?
#
loop_
_entity_poly.entity_id
_entity_poly.type
_entity_poly.pdbx_seq_one_letter_code
_entity_poly.pdbx_strand_id
1 'polypeptide(L)'
;MALSLGELAKSCEEENGKERMLTKEDGLTAVNTAAVMVCGDCQKCGVYADSIQKDSYFLYYLLRSFEQKKRVDEEDMPQAFQDMCRIKGEYLKELNKSLGRSTMNLAWKNRFLESRDALIMQFRELAVILEEFSHQMEEAQDVTSEYDSGLKRAFKAQHMVISGMLVLAYENGQRELFVTIKSGNGKCMTVRDAADLVGSVLGGGCWTAAKDSKSIITRQFFTFHFLEEGSYRMAYGAATAARAGEIVSGDSYSFTGNVPGQVIISLSDGMGSGQTASEESERVVDLVSQLMETGFSARAALKMVNTVLLLSGAEQHPATIDLACIDLHTGVLEMMKLGAAATLVIGEDGVELLETGEVPMGILNDVEPILISRKLWEENWVIMVSDGVLDILPGDDKEEVMRDYLAGQGDMQPQEMAEDILRFACSFSEFPRDDMTVLAARIWKRK
;
A
#
# COMPACT_ATOMS: atom_id res chain seq x y z
N MET A 1 -8.18 -10.82 -13.18
CA MET A 1 -7.99 -10.98 -11.73
C MET A 1 -8.99 -10.16 -10.93
N ALA A 2 -9.17 -8.86 -11.21
CA ALA A 2 -10.21 -8.02 -10.59
C ALA A 2 -11.62 -8.66 -10.62
N LEU A 3 -12.04 -9.22 -11.77
CA LEU A 3 -13.32 -9.95 -11.89
C LEU A 3 -13.43 -11.16 -10.93
N SER A 4 -12.34 -11.91 -10.73
CA SER A 4 -12.34 -13.08 -9.84
C SER A 4 -12.40 -12.67 -8.36
N LEU A 5 -11.73 -11.58 -7.98
CA LEU A 5 -11.84 -11.00 -6.64
C LEU A 5 -13.23 -10.43 -6.38
N GLY A 6 -13.84 -9.79 -7.39
CA GLY A 6 -15.22 -9.32 -7.34
C GLY A 6 -16.25 -10.45 -7.23
N GLU A 7 -16.02 -11.59 -7.90
CA GLU A 7 -16.84 -12.80 -7.75
C GLU A 7 -16.69 -13.45 -6.38
N LEU A 8 -15.48 -13.50 -5.82
CA LEU A 8 -15.24 -13.96 -4.45
C LEU A 8 -15.98 -13.08 -3.43
N ALA A 9 -15.90 -11.75 -3.57
CA ALA A 9 -16.62 -10.81 -2.72
C ALA A 9 -18.14 -11.04 -2.79
N LYS A 10 -18.70 -11.26 -3.99
CA LYS A 10 -20.13 -11.55 -4.18
C LYS A 10 -20.56 -12.89 -3.57
N SER A 11 -19.77 -13.95 -3.80
CA SER A 11 -20.02 -15.28 -3.23
C SER A 11 -20.09 -15.24 -1.70
N CYS A 12 -19.23 -14.43 -1.06
CA CYS A 12 -19.25 -14.27 0.39
C CYS A 12 -20.46 -13.46 0.91
N GLU A 13 -21.07 -12.58 0.11
CA GLU A 13 -22.27 -11.81 0.49
C GLU A 13 -23.58 -12.61 0.38
N GLU A 14 -23.66 -13.57 -0.54
CA GLU A 14 -24.87 -14.38 -0.75
C GLU A 14 -25.22 -15.25 0.47
N GLU A 15 -24.23 -15.57 1.32
CA GLU A 15 -24.42 -16.28 2.59
C GLU A 15 -24.81 -15.38 3.79
N ASN A 16 -24.84 -14.06 3.62
CA ASN A 16 -24.88 -13.09 4.73
C ASN A 16 -26.30 -12.78 5.25
N GLY A 17 -27.33 -13.35 4.62
CA GLY A 17 -28.71 -13.10 5.00
C GLY A 17 -29.22 -14.05 6.09
N LYS A 18 -29.28 -13.57 7.35
CA LYS A 18 -30.52 -13.49 8.18
C LYS A 18 -30.43 -13.70 9.70
N GLU A 19 -29.32 -14.10 10.32
CA GLU A 19 -29.36 -14.49 11.75
C GLU A 19 -28.45 -13.65 12.65
N ARG A 20 -28.89 -12.44 13.01
CA ARG A 20 -28.24 -11.60 14.04
C ARG A 20 -28.88 -11.71 15.43
N MET A 21 -30.00 -12.43 15.54
CA MET A 21 -30.78 -12.60 16.79
C MET A 21 -31.06 -14.08 17.05
N LEU A 22 -31.40 -14.41 18.30
CA LEU A 22 -31.81 -15.77 18.66
C LEU A 22 -33.07 -16.12 17.89
N THR A 23 -33.03 -17.25 17.19
CA THR A 23 -34.15 -17.70 16.39
C THR A 23 -35.18 -18.44 17.25
N LYS A 24 -36.38 -18.61 16.70
CA LYS A 24 -37.41 -19.46 17.30
C LYS A 24 -36.92 -20.90 17.49
N GLU A 25 -36.06 -21.38 16.59
CA GLU A 25 -35.49 -22.73 16.66
C GLU A 25 -34.50 -22.87 17.81
N ASP A 26 -33.71 -21.84 18.11
CA ASP A 26 -32.81 -21.79 19.27
C ASP A 26 -33.60 -21.86 20.58
N GLY A 27 -34.68 -21.08 20.67
CA GLY A 27 -35.57 -21.10 21.83
C GLY A 27 -36.23 -22.47 22.03
N LEU A 28 -36.73 -23.08 20.95
CA LEU A 28 -37.34 -24.42 20.99
C LEU A 28 -36.33 -25.48 21.40
N THR A 29 -35.11 -25.40 20.87
CA THR A 29 -34.00 -26.29 21.22
C THR A 29 -33.63 -26.15 22.70
N ALA A 30 -33.60 -24.92 23.23
CA ALA A 30 -33.31 -24.67 24.64
C ALA A 30 -34.39 -25.25 25.57
N VAL A 31 -35.67 -25.05 25.24
CA VAL A 31 -36.82 -25.60 25.98
C VAL A 31 -36.84 -27.12 25.92
N ASN A 32 -36.54 -27.71 24.76
CA ASN A 32 -36.43 -29.17 24.59
C ASN A 32 -35.27 -29.75 25.39
N THR A 33 -34.09 -29.12 25.32
CA THR A 33 -32.90 -29.57 26.05
C THR A 33 -33.14 -29.56 27.56
N ALA A 34 -33.78 -28.51 28.09
CA ALA A 34 -34.16 -28.44 29.50
C ALA A 34 -35.19 -29.51 29.87
N ALA A 35 -36.16 -29.80 28.99
CA ALA A 35 -37.15 -30.86 29.21
C ALA A 35 -36.53 -32.26 29.22
N VAL A 36 -35.65 -32.57 28.27
CA VAL A 36 -34.99 -33.88 28.19
C VAL A 36 -34.05 -34.11 29.38
N MET A 37 -33.26 -33.08 29.76
CA MET A 37 -32.25 -33.21 30.82
C MET A 37 -32.82 -33.22 32.24
N VAL A 38 -33.95 -32.54 32.47
CA VAL A 38 -34.52 -32.34 33.83
C VAL A 38 -35.86 -33.06 34.02
N CYS A 39 -36.70 -33.14 32.99
CA CYS A 39 -38.06 -33.68 33.12
C CYS A 39 -38.19 -35.17 32.74
N GLY A 40 -37.26 -35.74 31.98
CA GLY A 40 -37.36 -37.13 31.51
C GLY A 40 -38.67 -37.39 30.75
N ASP A 41 -39.44 -38.40 31.17
CA ASP A 41 -40.75 -38.77 30.58
C ASP A 41 -41.97 -37.99 31.16
N CYS A 42 -41.75 -36.85 31.81
CA CYS A 42 -42.82 -36.10 32.46
C CYS A 42 -43.76 -35.39 31.46
N GLN A 43 -44.96 -35.94 31.24
CA GLN A 43 -46.00 -35.34 30.38
C GLN A 43 -46.84 -34.24 31.07
N LYS A 44 -46.58 -33.91 32.34
CA LYS A 44 -47.48 -33.07 33.15
C LYS A 44 -47.25 -31.57 33.03
N CYS A 45 -46.09 -31.11 32.56
CA CYS A 45 -45.72 -29.69 32.62
C CYS A 45 -46.17 -28.85 31.41
N GLY A 46 -46.62 -29.45 30.29
CA GLY A 46 -47.20 -28.74 29.14
C GLY A 46 -46.28 -27.83 28.32
N VAL A 47 -45.21 -27.28 28.93
CA VAL A 47 -44.31 -26.27 28.33
C VAL A 47 -43.74 -26.69 26.98
N TYR A 48 -43.31 -27.95 26.85
CA TYR A 48 -42.78 -28.46 25.58
C TYR A 48 -43.90 -28.59 24.52
N ALA A 49 -45.07 -29.11 24.89
CA ALA A 49 -46.20 -29.28 23.98
C ALA A 49 -46.77 -27.93 23.49
N ASP A 50 -46.78 -26.91 24.35
CA ASP A 50 -47.21 -25.55 24.01
C ASP A 50 -46.15 -24.79 23.20
N SER A 51 -44.87 -25.12 23.34
CA SER A 51 -43.77 -24.53 22.55
C SER A 51 -43.70 -25.05 21.10
N ILE A 52 -44.19 -26.26 20.84
CA ILE A 52 -44.23 -26.89 19.50
C ILE A 52 -45.33 -26.30 18.61
N GLN A 53 -46.36 -25.68 19.18
CA GLN A 53 -47.42 -25.07 18.38
C GLN A 53 -46.87 -23.91 17.54
N LYS A 54 -47.22 -23.90 16.24
CA LYS A 54 -46.64 -23.01 15.22
C LYS A 54 -46.79 -21.51 15.55
N ASP A 55 -47.71 -21.12 16.43
CA ASP A 55 -47.94 -19.74 16.90
C ASP A 55 -47.75 -19.56 18.42
N SER A 56 -46.79 -20.25 19.02
CA SER A 56 -46.53 -20.11 20.46
C SER A 56 -46.00 -18.71 20.81
N TYR A 57 -46.92 -17.80 21.19
CA TYR A 57 -46.62 -16.47 21.76
C TYR A 57 -45.67 -16.56 22.95
N PHE A 58 -45.74 -17.65 23.70
CA PHE A 58 -44.88 -17.94 24.84
C PHE A 58 -43.39 -17.97 24.44
N LEU A 59 -43.04 -18.64 23.35
CA LEU A 59 -41.65 -18.76 22.91
C LEU A 59 -41.06 -17.40 22.51
N TYR A 60 -41.88 -16.56 21.86
CA TYR A 60 -41.50 -15.20 21.50
C TYR A 60 -41.31 -14.32 22.75
N TYR A 61 -42.24 -14.40 23.71
CA TYR A 61 -42.14 -13.68 24.98
C TYR A 61 -40.89 -14.10 25.77
N LEU A 62 -40.61 -15.40 25.84
CA LEU A 62 -39.47 -15.96 26.56
C LEU A 62 -38.14 -15.49 25.97
N LEU A 63 -37.98 -15.53 24.65
CA LEU A 63 -36.77 -15.03 23.99
C LEU A 63 -36.57 -13.53 24.24
N ARG A 64 -37.64 -12.73 24.16
CA ARG A 64 -37.58 -11.28 24.43
C ARG A 64 -37.24 -10.95 25.88
N SER A 65 -37.82 -11.66 26.84
CA SER A 65 -37.49 -11.52 28.26
C SER A 65 -36.03 -11.88 28.52
N PHE A 66 -35.53 -12.96 27.91
CA PHE A 66 -34.13 -13.35 28.03
C PHE A 66 -33.18 -12.32 27.38
N GLU A 67 -33.53 -11.76 26.22
CA GLU A 67 -32.73 -10.71 25.58
C GLU A 67 -32.57 -9.46 26.46
N GLN A 68 -33.64 -9.05 27.14
CA GLN A 68 -33.67 -7.86 28.00
C GLN A 68 -33.04 -8.09 29.37
N LYS A 69 -33.38 -9.21 30.04
CA LYS A 69 -32.95 -9.50 31.41
C LYS A 69 -31.66 -10.32 31.48
N LYS A 70 -31.20 -10.89 30.36
CA LYS A 70 -30.09 -11.89 30.26
C LYS A 70 -30.31 -13.17 31.08
N ARG A 71 -31.52 -13.37 31.60
CA ARG A 71 -31.97 -14.53 32.36
C ARG A 71 -33.49 -14.65 32.29
N VAL A 72 -34.01 -15.86 32.38
CA VAL A 72 -35.43 -16.17 32.55
C VAL A 72 -35.67 -16.42 34.04
N ASP A 73 -36.54 -15.62 34.65
CA ASP A 73 -36.96 -15.76 36.06
C ASP A 73 -38.26 -16.59 36.15
N GLU A 74 -38.65 -17.01 37.36
CA GLU A 74 -39.89 -17.81 37.56
C GLU A 74 -41.13 -17.09 37.02
N GLU A 75 -41.16 -15.75 37.14
CA GLU A 75 -42.25 -14.87 36.69
C GLU A 75 -42.44 -14.85 35.16
N ASP A 76 -41.39 -15.19 34.41
CA ASP A 76 -41.42 -15.21 32.94
C ASP A 76 -41.99 -16.54 32.38
N MET A 77 -42.29 -17.51 33.25
CA MET A 77 -42.87 -18.81 32.90
C MET A 77 -44.40 -18.82 33.03
N PRO A 78 -45.13 -19.68 32.28
CA PRO A 78 -46.58 -19.76 32.37
C PRO A 78 -47.04 -20.22 33.76
N GLN A 79 -48.19 -19.73 34.24
CA GLN A 79 -48.74 -20.09 35.56
C GLN A 79 -48.89 -21.61 35.73
N ALA A 80 -49.29 -22.32 34.67
CA ALA A 80 -49.37 -23.78 34.65
C ALA A 80 -48.02 -24.47 35.00
N PHE A 81 -46.89 -23.90 34.59
CA PHE A 81 -45.56 -24.40 34.95
C PHE A 81 -45.21 -24.07 36.41
N GLN A 82 -45.55 -22.87 36.87
CA GLN A 82 -45.30 -22.45 38.26
C GLN A 82 -46.07 -23.30 39.27
N ASP A 83 -47.31 -23.64 38.96
CA ASP A 83 -48.21 -24.37 39.88
C ASP A 83 -48.01 -25.90 39.83
N MET A 84 -47.64 -26.46 38.67
CA MET A 84 -47.54 -27.93 38.50
C MET A 84 -46.11 -28.49 38.57
N CYS A 85 -45.08 -27.69 38.32
CA CYS A 85 -43.69 -28.18 38.25
C CYS A 85 -43.03 -28.24 39.64
N ARG A 86 -42.73 -29.46 40.11
CA ARG A 86 -41.99 -29.67 41.38
C ARG A 86 -40.49 -29.40 41.29
N ILE A 87 -39.92 -29.36 40.08
CA ILE A 87 -38.48 -29.21 39.82
C ILE A 87 -38.20 -27.93 39.01
N LYS A 88 -38.93 -26.85 39.32
CA LYS A 88 -38.85 -25.56 38.61
C LYS A 88 -37.45 -24.93 38.60
N GLY A 89 -36.74 -25.01 39.73
CA GLY A 89 -35.42 -24.40 39.88
C GLY A 89 -34.34 -25.04 38.98
N GLU A 90 -34.28 -26.37 38.91
CA GLU A 90 -33.30 -27.06 38.05
C GLU A 90 -33.64 -26.89 36.57
N TYR A 91 -34.93 -26.87 36.20
CA TYR A 91 -35.36 -26.60 34.84
C TYR A 91 -34.95 -25.20 34.37
N LEU A 92 -35.17 -24.17 35.19
CA LEU A 92 -34.76 -22.80 34.88
C LEU A 92 -33.24 -22.65 34.80
N LYS A 93 -32.47 -23.37 35.62
CA LYS A 93 -30.99 -23.38 35.50
C LYS A 93 -30.54 -23.94 34.16
N GLU A 94 -31.07 -25.10 33.76
CA GLU A 94 -30.66 -25.73 32.49
C GLU A 94 -31.16 -24.93 31.27
N LEU A 95 -32.36 -24.34 31.35
CA LEU A 95 -32.88 -23.44 30.33
C LEU A 95 -31.99 -22.20 30.15
N ASN A 96 -31.66 -21.51 31.24
CA ASN A 96 -30.77 -20.34 31.20
C ASN A 96 -29.37 -20.68 30.69
N LYS A 97 -28.85 -21.86 31.05
CA LYS A 97 -27.56 -22.36 30.55
C LYS A 97 -27.60 -22.64 29.05
N SER A 98 -28.68 -23.26 28.56
CA SER A 98 -28.86 -23.56 27.14
C SER A 98 -29.00 -22.28 26.31
N LEU A 99 -29.86 -21.35 26.74
CA LEU A 99 -30.01 -20.03 26.10
C LEU A 99 -28.71 -19.21 26.16
N GLY A 100 -27.99 -19.26 27.27
CA GLY A 100 -26.68 -18.64 27.41
C GLY A 100 -25.65 -19.20 26.41
N ARG A 101 -25.64 -20.52 26.22
CA ARG A 101 -24.78 -21.17 25.21
C ARG A 101 -25.16 -20.77 23.79
N SER A 102 -26.45 -20.73 23.45
CA SER A 102 -26.91 -20.27 22.14
C SER A 102 -26.56 -18.80 21.89
N THR A 103 -26.66 -17.95 22.92
CA THR A 103 -26.26 -16.53 22.83
C THR A 103 -24.76 -16.37 22.62
N MET A 104 -23.95 -17.15 23.32
CA MET A 104 -22.50 -17.15 23.13
C MET A 104 -22.16 -17.61 21.71
N ASN A 105 -22.75 -18.72 21.24
CA ASN A 105 -22.56 -19.21 19.88
C ASN A 105 -22.97 -18.16 18.83
N LEU A 106 -24.09 -17.46 19.04
CA LEU A 106 -24.55 -16.39 18.17
C LEU A 106 -23.58 -15.19 18.19
N ALA A 107 -23.06 -14.80 19.35
CA ALA A 107 -22.06 -13.73 19.45
C ALA A 107 -20.76 -14.09 18.72
N TRP A 108 -20.29 -15.34 18.84
CA TRP A 108 -19.14 -15.85 18.08
C TRP A 108 -19.42 -15.87 16.58
N LYS A 109 -20.61 -16.32 16.16
CA LYS A 109 -21.05 -16.29 14.76
C LYS A 109 -21.09 -14.87 14.22
N ASN A 110 -21.65 -13.92 14.97
CA ASN A 110 -21.70 -12.51 14.57
C ASN A 110 -20.30 -11.90 14.46
N ARG A 111 -19.40 -12.13 15.43
CA ARG A 111 -18.01 -11.65 15.36
C ARG A 111 -17.26 -12.25 14.18
N PHE A 112 -17.54 -13.50 13.84
CA PHE A 112 -16.99 -14.15 12.65
C PHE A 112 -17.54 -13.53 11.36
N LEU A 113 -18.84 -13.25 11.30
CA LEU A 113 -19.47 -12.57 10.16
C LEU A 113 -18.94 -11.14 9.99
N GLU A 114 -18.77 -10.39 11.08
CA GLU A 114 -18.16 -9.05 11.05
C GLU A 114 -16.71 -9.08 10.54
N SER A 115 -15.91 -10.05 10.99
CA SER A 115 -14.56 -10.28 10.47
C SER A 115 -14.58 -10.61 8.98
N ARG A 116 -15.53 -11.45 8.55
CA ARG A 116 -15.72 -11.79 7.13
C ARG A 116 -16.13 -10.57 6.31
N ASP A 117 -17.06 -9.76 6.80
CA ASP A 117 -17.52 -8.54 6.11
C ASP A 117 -16.36 -7.55 5.91
N ALA A 118 -15.49 -7.41 6.92
CA ALA A 118 -14.26 -6.63 6.80
C ALA A 118 -13.35 -7.17 5.68
N LEU A 119 -13.13 -8.48 5.62
CA LEU A 119 -12.33 -9.10 4.55
C LEU A 119 -12.95 -8.89 3.16
N ILE A 120 -14.28 -8.98 3.02
CA ILE A 120 -14.98 -8.75 1.76
C ILE A 120 -14.75 -7.32 1.26
N MET A 121 -14.83 -6.33 2.16
CA MET A 121 -14.54 -4.93 1.80
C MET A 121 -13.10 -4.78 1.31
N GLN A 122 -12.12 -5.41 1.97
CA GLN A 122 -10.72 -5.38 1.52
C GLN A 122 -10.51 -6.02 0.14
N PHE A 123 -11.18 -7.14 -0.16
CA PHE A 123 -11.09 -7.74 -1.50
C PHE A 123 -11.73 -6.88 -2.60
N ARG A 124 -12.77 -6.11 -2.27
CA ARG A 124 -13.35 -5.13 -3.19
C ARG A 124 -12.40 -3.99 -3.49
N GLU A 125 -11.78 -3.42 -2.46
CA GLU A 125 -10.77 -2.38 -2.64
C GLU A 125 -9.62 -2.87 -3.53
N LEU A 126 -9.10 -4.08 -3.29
CA LEU A 126 -8.10 -4.69 -4.16
C LEU A 126 -8.58 -4.83 -5.62
N ALA A 127 -9.83 -5.19 -5.84
CA ALA A 127 -10.38 -5.31 -7.18
C ALA A 127 -10.46 -3.95 -7.89
N VAL A 128 -10.85 -2.88 -7.19
CA VAL A 128 -10.89 -1.51 -7.72
C VAL A 128 -9.49 -1.02 -8.06
N ILE A 129 -8.50 -1.22 -7.18
CA ILE A 129 -7.11 -0.84 -7.41
C ILE A 129 -6.55 -1.56 -8.66
N LEU A 130 -6.86 -2.85 -8.83
CA LEU A 130 -6.45 -3.62 -10.01
C LEU A 130 -7.18 -3.19 -11.31
N GLU A 131 -8.40 -2.69 -11.20
CA GLU A 131 -9.14 -2.11 -12.33
C GLU A 131 -8.55 -0.76 -12.75
N GLU A 132 -8.20 0.10 -11.78
CA GLU A 132 -7.45 1.34 -12.02
C GLU A 132 -6.13 1.05 -12.77
N PHE A 133 -5.37 0.03 -12.35
CA PHE A 133 -4.16 -0.40 -13.06
C PHE A 133 -4.43 -0.80 -14.52
N SER A 134 -5.51 -1.56 -14.77
CA SER A 134 -5.85 -1.97 -16.14
C SER A 134 -6.18 -0.79 -17.05
N HIS A 135 -6.66 0.32 -16.49
CA HIS A 135 -6.97 1.54 -17.23
C HIS A 135 -5.76 2.49 -17.33
N GLN A 136 -4.81 2.40 -16.41
CA GLN A 136 -3.59 3.22 -16.38
C GLN A 136 -2.44 2.68 -17.23
N MET A 137 -2.60 1.56 -17.96
CA MET A 137 -1.65 1.20 -19.01
C MET A 137 -1.62 2.34 -20.04
N GLU A 138 -0.55 3.13 -19.98
CA GLU A 138 -0.40 4.44 -20.60
C GLU A 138 -0.81 4.45 -22.08
N GLU A 139 -1.64 5.44 -22.45
CA GLU A 139 -2.04 5.72 -23.83
C GLU A 139 -0.84 6.27 -24.62
N ALA A 140 0.12 5.40 -24.94
CA ALA A 140 1.24 5.75 -25.80
C ALA A 140 0.74 6.01 -27.23
N GLN A 141 1.07 7.18 -27.78
CA GLN A 141 0.75 7.50 -29.17
C GLN A 141 1.80 6.89 -30.10
N ASP A 142 1.35 6.14 -31.12
CA ASP A 142 2.22 5.66 -32.19
C ASP A 142 2.56 6.80 -33.15
N VAL A 143 3.81 7.28 -33.06
CA VAL A 143 4.36 8.34 -33.91
C VAL A 143 5.34 7.80 -34.97
N THR A 144 5.33 6.49 -35.21
CA THR A 144 6.29 5.80 -36.11
C THR A 144 6.31 6.40 -37.52
N SER A 145 5.15 6.81 -38.03
CA SER A 145 5.00 7.32 -39.41
C SER A 145 5.84 8.58 -39.70
N GLU A 146 6.12 9.40 -38.69
CA GLU A 146 6.89 10.64 -38.82
C GLU A 146 8.39 10.37 -38.99
N TYR A 147 8.92 9.39 -38.24
CA TYR A 147 10.37 9.13 -38.14
C TYR A 147 10.86 7.96 -38.99
N ASP A 148 9.94 7.11 -39.51
CA ASP A 148 10.27 5.90 -40.27
C ASP A 148 11.26 6.16 -41.42
N SER A 149 11.00 7.20 -42.22
CA SER A 149 11.83 7.51 -43.38
C SER A 149 13.22 8.02 -43.02
N GLY A 150 13.37 8.70 -41.87
CA GLY A 150 14.64 9.23 -41.37
C GLY A 150 15.50 8.11 -40.80
N LEU A 151 14.92 7.29 -39.91
CA LEU A 151 15.62 6.19 -39.27
C LEU A 151 16.04 5.13 -40.29
N LYS A 152 15.18 4.76 -41.25
CA LYS A 152 15.56 3.85 -42.34
C LYS A 152 16.74 4.35 -43.17
N ARG A 153 16.83 5.67 -43.42
CA ARG A 153 17.96 6.27 -44.13
C ARG A 153 19.24 6.21 -43.30
N ALA A 154 19.17 6.58 -42.03
CA ALA A 154 20.33 6.60 -41.12
C ALA A 154 20.92 5.20 -40.91
N PHE A 155 20.08 4.20 -40.62
CA PHE A 155 20.53 2.81 -40.42
C PHE A 155 21.05 2.17 -41.72
N LYS A 156 20.44 2.49 -42.87
CA LYS A 156 20.92 1.98 -44.17
C LYS A 156 22.30 2.53 -44.53
N ALA A 157 22.62 3.77 -44.16
CA ALA A 157 23.95 4.35 -44.34
C ALA A 157 25.04 3.56 -43.59
N GLN A 158 24.70 2.94 -42.45
CA GLN A 158 25.58 2.07 -41.66
C GLN A 158 25.48 0.57 -42.06
N HIS A 159 24.88 0.25 -43.22
CA HIS A 159 24.67 -1.13 -43.68
C HIS A 159 23.83 -2.01 -42.74
N MET A 160 22.90 -1.40 -42.00
CA MET A 160 21.93 -2.09 -41.16
C MET A 160 20.60 -2.22 -41.88
N VAL A 161 19.92 -3.36 -41.69
CA VAL A 161 18.61 -3.64 -42.28
C VAL A 161 17.59 -3.70 -41.16
N ILE A 162 16.57 -2.83 -41.25
CA ILE A 162 15.42 -2.79 -40.34
C ILE A 162 14.31 -3.69 -40.90
N SER A 163 13.74 -4.55 -40.06
CA SER A 163 12.56 -5.34 -40.38
C SER A 163 11.26 -4.78 -39.77
N GLY A 164 11.36 -4.11 -38.63
CA GLY A 164 10.23 -3.58 -37.88
C GLY A 164 10.67 -2.41 -37.03
N MET A 165 9.77 -1.45 -36.83
CA MET A 165 9.99 -0.24 -36.06
C MET A 165 8.68 0.18 -35.42
N LEU A 166 8.75 0.61 -34.17
CA LEU A 166 7.67 1.23 -33.42
C LEU A 166 8.26 2.35 -32.59
N VAL A 167 7.74 3.56 -32.78
CA VAL A 167 8.07 4.74 -31.98
C VAL A 167 6.84 5.12 -31.16
N LEU A 168 6.99 5.07 -29.85
CA LEU A 168 5.97 5.45 -28.88
C LEU A 168 6.33 6.80 -28.28
N ALA A 169 5.35 7.68 -28.18
CA ALA A 169 5.44 8.94 -27.46
C ALA A 169 4.40 8.94 -26.33
N TYR A 170 4.87 9.25 -25.13
CA TYR A 170 4.05 9.34 -23.91
C TYR A 170 3.69 10.81 -23.63
N GLU A 171 2.68 11.04 -22.80
CA GLU A 171 2.18 12.40 -22.49
C GLU A 171 3.21 13.27 -21.77
N ASN A 172 4.09 12.66 -20.97
CA ASN A 172 5.21 13.33 -20.29
C ASN A 172 6.34 13.78 -21.23
N GLY A 173 6.22 13.49 -22.53
CA GLY A 173 7.23 13.80 -23.55
C GLY A 173 8.34 12.76 -23.66
N GLN A 174 8.29 11.68 -22.87
CA GLN A 174 9.16 10.53 -23.04
C GLN A 174 8.87 9.84 -24.37
N ARG A 175 9.91 9.43 -25.06
CA ARG A 175 9.81 8.66 -26.30
C ARG A 175 10.61 7.38 -26.20
N GLU A 176 10.05 6.35 -26.80
CA GLU A 176 10.65 5.02 -26.86
C GLU A 176 10.65 4.51 -28.29
N LEU A 177 11.73 3.83 -28.65
CA LEU A 177 11.91 3.23 -29.96
C LEU A 177 12.19 1.74 -29.82
N PHE A 178 11.30 0.93 -30.36
CA PHE A 178 11.53 -0.48 -30.60
C PHE A 178 11.94 -0.66 -32.06
N VAL A 179 13.13 -1.21 -32.30
CA VAL A 179 13.62 -1.42 -33.65
C VAL A 179 14.20 -2.82 -33.81
N THR A 180 13.68 -3.56 -34.79
CA THR A 180 14.20 -4.87 -35.15
C THR A 180 15.22 -4.73 -36.27
N ILE A 181 16.51 -4.86 -35.93
CA ILE A 181 17.64 -4.63 -36.84
C ILE A 181 18.58 -5.83 -36.93
N LYS A 182 19.28 -5.92 -38.07
CA LYS A 182 20.42 -6.82 -38.29
C LYS A 182 21.53 -6.13 -39.09
N SER A 183 22.75 -6.65 -38.94
CA SER A 183 23.90 -6.30 -39.78
C SER A 183 23.82 -6.96 -41.16
N GLY A 184 23.86 -6.16 -42.22
CA GLY A 184 23.82 -6.63 -43.61
C GLY A 184 25.17 -7.16 -44.12
N ASN A 185 26.28 -6.53 -43.72
CA ASN A 185 27.63 -6.82 -44.24
C ASN A 185 28.55 -7.53 -43.23
N GLY A 186 27.99 -8.03 -42.11
CA GLY A 186 28.77 -8.71 -41.06
C GLY A 186 29.64 -7.79 -40.20
N LYS A 187 29.52 -6.46 -40.36
CA LYS A 187 30.07 -5.45 -39.45
C LYS A 187 29.13 -5.32 -38.24
N CYS A 188 29.61 -5.66 -37.05
CA CYS A 188 28.86 -5.46 -35.81
C CYS A 188 28.85 -3.98 -35.45
N MET A 189 27.74 -3.50 -34.89
CA MET A 189 27.60 -2.15 -34.34
C MET A 189 27.29 -2.26 -32.86
N THR A 190 27.89 -1.38 -32.07
CA THR A 190 27.56 -1.31 -30.65
C THR A 190 26.23 -0.62 -30.49
N VAL A 191 25.51 -0.95 -29.43
CA VAL A 191 24.21 -0.33 -29.16
C VAL A 191 24.34 1.14 -28.80
N ARG A 192 25.48 1.59 -28.27
CA ARG A 192 25.76 3.02 -28.04
C ARG A 192 25.81 3.79 -29.35
N ASP A 193 26.56 3.31 -30.34
CA ASP A 193 26.60 3.94 -31.67
C ASP A 193 25.22 3.97 -32.34
N ALA A 194 24.42 2.93 -32.10
CA ALA A 194 23.05 2.85 -32.59
C ALA A 194 22.14 3.88 -31.90
N ALA A 195 22.30 4.09 -30.58
CA ALA A 195 21.56 5.05 -29.82
C ALA A 195 21.92 6.50 -30.21
N ASP A 196 23.20 6.79 -30.45
CA ASP A 196 23.66 8.09 -30.96
C ASP A 196 23.04 8.40 -32.33
N LEU A 197 22.96 7.38 -33.21
CA LEU A 197 22.33 7.50 -34.51
C LEU A 197 20.82 7.78 -34.39
N VAL A 198 20.14 7.11 -33.46
CA VAL A 198 18.73 7.34 -33.12
C VAL A 198 18.52 8.78 -32.65
N GLY A 199 19.35 9.27 -31.73
CA GLY A 199 19.30 10.65 -31.24
C GLY A 199 19.49 11.71 -32.33
N SER A 200 20.35 11.44 -33.32
CA SER A 200 20.55 12.35 -34.46
C SER A 200 19.30 12.53 -35.34
N VAL A 201 18.40 11.54 -35.36
CA VAL A 201 17.19 11.55 -36.20
C VAL A 201 15.96 11.99 -35.42
N LEU A 202 15.81 11.56 -34.17
CA LEU A 202 14.65 11.83 -33.32
C LEU A 202 14.74 13.16 -32.55
N GLY A 203 15.86 13.89 -32.66
CA GLY A 203 15.94 15.29 -32.26
C GLY A 203 16.79 15.56 -31.01
N GLY A 204 18.08 15.23 -31.04
CA GLY A 204 19.12 15.84 -30.19
C GLY A 204 19.13 15.45 -28.71
N GLY A 205 18.12 14.73 -28.21
CA GLY A 205 18.15 14.09 -26.89
C GLY A 205 19.19 12.97 -26.82
N CYS A 206 19.64 12.65 -25.61
CA CYS A 206 20.49 11.48 -25.38
C CYS A 206 19.62 10.22 -25.34
N TRP A 207 19.99 9.20 -26.11
CA TRP A 207 19.26 7.93 -26.14
C TRP A 207 20.14 6.85 -25.53
N THR A 208 19.52 5.96 -24.76
CA THR A 208 20.19 4.77 -24.23
C THR A 208 19.36 3.53 -24.54
N ALA A 209 20.01 2.37 -24.61
CA ALA A 209 19.27 1.14 -24.73
C ALA A 209 18.86 0.61 -23.37
N ALA A 210 17.65 0.05 -23.31
CA ALA A 210 17.15 -0.62 -22.12
C ALA A 210 18.11 -1.74 -21.68
N LYS A 211 18.21 -1.95 -20.36
CA LYS A 211 19.12 -2.91 -19.73
C LYS A 211 18.93 -4.35 -20.25
N ASP A 212 17.73 -4.67 -20.74
CA ASP A 212 17.36 -6.00 -21.26
C ASP A 212 17.79 -6.24 -22.72
N SER A 213 18.33 -5.22 -23.40
CA SER A 213 18.79 -5.33 -24.79
C SER A 213 20.20 -5.95 -24.89
N LYS A 214 20.42 -6.80 -25.90
CA LYS A 214 21.76 -7.31 -26.23
C LYS A 214 22.72 -6.15 -26.48
N SER A 215 24.00 -6.27 -26.13
CA SER A 215 24.99 -5.19 -26.24
C SER A 215 25.54 -4.94 -27.67
N ILE A 216 25.31 -5.86 -28.60
CA ILE A 216 25.87 -5.82 -29.95
C ILE A 216 24.83 -6.25 -30.99
N ILE A 217 24.74 -5.49 -32.08
CA ILE A 217 23.91 -5.82 -33.24
C ILE A 217 24.68 -6.80 -34.14
N THR A 218 24.13 -8.00 -34.31
CA THR A 218 24.76 -9.10 -35.07
C THR A 218 24.04 -9.34 -36.40
N ARG A 219 24.32 -10.47 -37.08
CA ARG A 219 23.69 -10.86 -38.35
C ARG A 219 22.26 -11.37 -38.20
N GLN A 220 21.83 -11.68 -36.98
CA GLN A 220 20.46 -12.10 -36.69
C GLN A 220 19.60 -10.88 -36.40
N PHE A 221 18.33 -10.95 -36.79
CA PHE A 221 17.35 -9.94 -36.37
C PHE A 221 17.16 -10.02 -34.86
N PHE A 222 17.27 -8.88 -34.21
CA PHE A 222 16.95 -8.72 -32.81
C PHE A 222 16.25 -7.38 -32.61
N THR A 223 15.29 -7.36 -31.68
CA THR A 223 14.58 -6.13 -31.30
C THR A 223 15.38 -5.44 -30.22
N PHE A 224 15.77 -4.20 -30.49
CA PHE A 224 16.44 -3.33 -29.53
C PHE A 224 15.42 -2.28 -29.08
N HIS A 225 15.41 -2.02 -27.78
CA HIS A 225 14.60 -0.99 -27.15
C HIS A 225 15.50 0.17 -26.76
N PHE A 226 15.23 1.33 -27.34
CA PHE A 226 15.92 2.58 -27.06
C PHE A 226 14.96 3.53 -26.35
N LEU A 227 15.48 4.18 -25.31
CA LEU A 227 14.78 5.08 -24.43
C LEU A 227 15.41 6.46 -24.57
N GLU A 228 14.58 7.50 -24.70
CA GLU A 228 15.04 8.87 -24.59
C GLU A 228 15.31 9.21 -23.13
N GLU A 229 16.54 9.62 -22.82
CA GLU A 229 16.89 10.09 -21.48
C GLU A 229 16.26 11.46 -21.21
N GLY A 230 15.79 11.66 -19.98
CA GLY A 230 15.20 12.92 -19.53
C GLY A 230 16.16 14.11 -19.63
N SER A 231 15.60 15.32 -19.61
CA SER A 231 16.37 16.58 -19.61
C SER A 231 17.15 16.79 -18.30
N TYR A 232 16.77 16.07 -17.25
CA TYR A 232 17.38 16.13 -15.94
C TYR A 232 18.16 14.85 -15.61
N ARG A 233 19.10 14.98 -14.69
CA ARG A 233 19.76 13.89 -13.98
C ARG A 233 19.67 14.17 -12.49
N MET A 234 19.64 13.12 -11.70
CA MET A 234 19.59 13.22 -10.25
C MET A 234 20.72 12.40 -9.65
N ALA A 235 21.25 12.85 -8.52
CA ALA A 235 22.11 12.06 -7.66
C ALA A 235 21.61 12.23 -6.24
N TYR A 236 21.83 11.19 -5.46
CA TYR A 236 21.26 11.04 -4.14
C TYR A 236 22.30 10.47 -3.20
N GLY A 237 22.07 10.70 -1.91
CA GLY A 237 22.86 10.20 -0.81
C GLY A 237 21.96 9.95 0.39
N ALA A 238 22.43 9.10 1.29
CA ALA A 238 21.70 8.74 2.49
C ALA A 238 22.65 8.66 3.69
N ALA A 239 22.16 9.07 4.85
CA ALA A 239 22.86 8.92 6.11
C ALA A 239 21.87 8.38 7.15
N THR A 240 22.29 7.36 7.90
CA THR A 240 21.47 6.73 8.93
C THR A 240 22.22 6.62 10.24
N ALA A 241 21.48 6.71 11.35
CA ALA A 241 21.95 6.40 12.69
C ALA A 241 20.88 5.59 13.42
N ALA A 242 21.25 4.40 13.89
CA ALA A 242 20.37 3.59 14.70
C ALA A 242 20.25 4.16 16.12
N ARG A 243 19.11 3.90 16.75
CA ARG A 243 18.84 4.20 18.15
C ARG A 243 19.92 3.62 19.06
N ALA A 244 20.29 4.37 20.09
CA ALA A 244 21.32 3.94 21.04
C ALA A 244 20.93 2.63 21.75
N GLY A 245 21.77 1.61 21.56
CA GLY A 245 21.57 0.27 22.13
C GLY A 245 21.09 -0.77 21.12
N GLU A 246 20.63 -0.33 19.94
CA GLU A 246 20.26 -1.22 18.83
C GLU A 246 21.41 -1.38 17.83
N ILE A 247 21.43 -2.51 17.13
CA ILE A 247 22.43 -2.82 16.10
C ILE A 247 21.96 -2.38 14.71
N VAL A 248 20.63 -2.33 14.51
CA VAL A 248 19.96 -2.09 13.24
C VAL A 248 18.91 -1.01 13.43
N SER A 249 18.80 -0.12 12.45
CA SER A 249 17.78 0.93 12.39
C SER A 249 16.43 0.34 11.97
N GLY A 250 15.35 0.75 12.63
CA GLY A 250 13.97 0.49 12.24
C GLY A 250 13.55 1.21 10.96
N ASP A 251 14.24 2.28 10.57
CA ASP A 251 14.03 2.94 9.28
C ASP A 251 14.59 2.11 8.11
N SER A 252 13.87 2.11 6.98
CA SER A 252 14.33 1.56 5.69
C SER A 252 14.07 2.53 4.55
N TYR A 253 14.93 2.53 3.54
CA TYR A 253 14.81 3.42 2.38
C TYR A 253 15.25 2.73 1.10
N SER A 254 14.77 3.23 -0.04
CA SER A 254 15.25 2.81 -1.37
C SER A 254 15.39 3.98 -2.33
N PHE A 255 16.35 3.84 -3.25
CA PHE A 255 16.50 4.70 -4.42
C PHE A 255 16.34 3.84 -5.67
N THR A 256 15.19 3.93 -6.32
CA THR A 256 14.85 3.15 -7.50
C THR A 256 14.88 4.05 -8.73
N GLY A 257 15.87 3.82 -9.61
CA GLY A 257 16.00 4.49 -10.92
C GLY A 257 15.85 3.52 -12.09
N ASN A 258 15.14 2.40 -11.89
CA ASN A 258 14.96 1.37 -12.91
C ASN A 258 13.82 1.69 -13.88
N VAL A 259 12.91 2.57 -13.50
CA VAL A 259 11.85 3.07 -14.38
C VAL A 259 12.47 4.11 -15.33
N PRO A 260 12.40 3.92 -16.66
CA PRO A 260 12.94 4.88 -17.62
C PRO A 260 12.38 6.27 -17.38
N GLY A 261 13.26 7.28 -17.27
CA GLY A 261 12.83 8.66 -17.10
C GLY A 261 12.36 9.06 -15.71
N GLN A 262 12.31 8.15 -14.73
CA GLN A 262 11.81 8.43 -13.39
C GLN A 262 12.79 7.99 -12.30
N VAL A 263 12.86 8.76 -11.22
CA VAL A 263 13.55 8.40 -9.98
C VAL A 263 12.51 8.30 -8.88
N ILE A 264 12.51 7.19 -8.17
CA ILE A 264 11.64 6.94 -7.02
C ILE A 264 12.52 6.86 -5.79
N ILE A 265 12.22 7.68 -4.80
CA ILE A 265 12.86 7.66 -3.48
C ILE A 265 11.78 7.27 -2.50
N SER A 266 12.07 6.28 -1.65
CA SER A 266 11.14 5.89 -0.60
C SER A 266 11.83 5.84 0.75
N LEU A 267 11.11 6.24 1.78
CA LEU A 267 11.50 6.15 3.18
C LEU A 267 10.33 5.57 3.96
N SER A 268 10.60 4.58 4.80
CA SER A 268 9.61 3.96 5.67
C SER A 268 10.21 3.81 7.06
N ASP A 269 9.47 4.28 8.05
CA ASP A 269 9.77 4.03 9.46
C ASP A 269 8.77 2.99 10.00
N GLY A 270 9.32 1.87 10.47
CA GLY A 270 8.56 0.81 11.10
C GLY A 270 8.37 1.09 12.58
N MET A 271 7.12 1.05 13.07
CA MET A 271 6.86 1.36 14.48
C MET A 271 7.66 0.47 15.44
N GLY A 272 8.51 1.08 16.27
CA GLY A 272 9.32 0.39 17.27
C GLY A 272 10.80 0.69 17.08
N SER A 273 11.68 -0.25 17.46
CA SER A 273 13.11 -0.14 17.18
C SER A 273 13.75 -1.52 17.04
N GLY A 274 14.85 -1.60 16.30
CA GLY A 274 15.64 -2.82 16.13
C GLY A 274 15.14 -3.73 15.00
N GLN A 275 15.45 -5.03 15.10
CA GLN A 275 15.31 -5.98 13.99
C GLN A 275 13.86 -6.13 13.47
N THR A 276 12.86 -6.13 14.37
CA THR A 276 11.46 -6.31 13.96
C THR A 276 10.95 -5.12 13.16
N ALA A 277 11.23 -3.89 13.62
CA ALA A 277 10.87 -2.66 12.90
C ALA A 277 11.54 -2.62 11.52
N SER A 278 12.84 -2.97 11.46
CA SER A 278 13.60 -3.03 10.20
C SER A 278 13.00 -4.03 9.20
N GLU A 279 12.59 -5.21 9.65
CA GLU A 279 11.95 -6.20 8.76
C GLU A 279 10.58 -5.75 8.26
N GLU A 280 9.85 -4.97 9.07
CA GLU A 280 8.54 -4.42 8.67
C GLU A 280 8.70 -3.31 7.63
N SER A 281 9.55 -2.33 7.90
CA SER A 281 9.83 -1.22 6.98
C SER A 281 10.46 -1.70 5.67
N GLU A 282 11.37 -2.68 5.71
CA GLU A 282 12.00 -3.26 4.51
C GLU A 282 10.95 -3.93 3.61
N ARG A 283 10.04 -4.72 4.19
CA ARG A 283 8.94 -5.36 3.43
C ARG A 283 8.05 -4.33 2.73
N VAL A 284 7.77 -3.21 3.39
CA VAL A 284 6.94 -2.13 2.84
C VAL A 284 7.65 -1.47 1.66
N VAL A 285 8.91 -1.08 1.84
CA VAL A 285 9.74 -0.45 0.80
C VAL A 285 9.92 -1.38 -0.41
N ASP A 286 10.17 -2.67 -0.17
CA ASP A 286 10.34 -3.68 -1.22
C ASP A 286 9.06 -3.88 -2.02
N LEU A 287 7.91 -4.04 -1.34
CA LEU A 287 6.63 -4.26 -2.00
C LEU A 287 6.23 -3.04 -2.85
N VAL A 288 6.40 -1.84 -2.32
CA VAL A 288 6.19 -0.60 -3.08
C VAL A 288 7.09 -0.54 -4.29
N SER A 289 8.39 -0.81 -4.12
CA SER A 289 9.36 -0.76 -5.21
C SER A 289 9.00 -1.75 -6.32
N GLN A 290 8.59 -2.97 -5.97
CA GLN A 290 8.15 -3.99 -6.93
C GLN A 290 6.87 -3.56 -7.67
N LEU A 291 5.87 -3.03 -6.96
CA LEU A 291 4.65 -2.56 -7.59
C LEU A 291 4.93 -1.40 -8.55
N MET A 292 5.79 -0.46 -8.16
CA MET A 292 6.18 0.66 -9.00
C MET A 292 6.95 0.20 -10.25
N GLU A 293 7.90 -0.74 -10.10
CA GLU A 293 8.63 -1.33 -11.23
C GLU A 293 7.72 -2.10 -12.21
N THR A 294 6.59 -2.64 -11.72
CA THR A 294 5.58 -3.29 -12.58
C THR A 294 4.63 -2.32 -13.28
N GLY A 295 4.79 -1.00 -13.06
CA GLY A 295 4.02 0.05 -13.73
C GLY A 295 2.73 0.45 -13.02
N PHE A 296 2.56 0.12 -11.74
CA PHE A 296 1.48 0.71 -10.96
C PHE A 296 1.73 2.22 -10.78
N SER A 297 0.67 3.02 -10.68
CA SER A 297 0.83 4.39 -10.18
C SER A 297 1.17 4.37 -8.69
N ALA A 298 1.86 5.40 -8.19
CA ALA A 298 2.31 5.43 -6.80
C ALA A 298 1.13 5.36 -5.81
N ARG A 299 -0.01 5.96 -6.19
CA ARG A 299 -1.26 5.92 -5.41
C ARG A 299 -1.80 4.50 -5.34
N ALA A 300 -1.86 3.79 -6.46
CA ALA A 300 -2.35 2.42 -6.51
C ALA A 300 -1.42 1.47 -5.76
N ALA A 301 -0.10 1.65 -5.89
CA ALA A 301 0.91 0.86 -5.19
C ALA A 301 0.76 1.00 -3.67
N LEU A 302 0.69 2.24 -3.16
CA LEU A 302 0.51 2.50 -1.73
C LEU A 302 -0.81 1.93 -1.18
N LYS A 303 -1.93 2.12 -1.90
CA LYS A 303 -3.22 1.54 -1.49
C LYS A 303 -3.14 0.02 -1.42
N MET A 304 -2.51 -0.62 -2.40
CA MET A 304 -2.34 -2.07 -2.43
C MET A 304 -1.47 -2.56 -1.26
N VAL A 305 -0.35 -1.89 -0.98
CA VAL A 305 0.51 -2.23 0.16
C VAL A 305 -0.25 -2.11 1.47
N ASN A 306 -0.97 -1.01 1.69
CA ASN A 306 -1.80 -0.83 2.89
C ASN A 306 -2.84 -1.96 3.04
N THR A 307 -3.55 -2.33 1.97
CA THR A 307 -4.52 -3.43 2.02
C THR A 307 -3.85 -4.78 2.30
N VAL A 308 -2.68 -5.05 1.72
CA VAL A 308 -1.93 -6.29 1.97
C VAL A 308 -1.45 -6.37 3.43
N LEU A 309 -0.98 -5.27 4.00
CA LEU A 309 -0.59 -5.19 5.41
C LEU A 309 -1.80 -5.45 6.33
N LEU A 310 -2.95 -4.83 6.04
CA LEU A 310 -4.19 -5.04 6.79
C LEU A 310 -4.69 -6.50 6.74
N LEU A 311 -4.46 -7.21 5.63
CA LEU A 311 -4.88 -8.60 5.42
C LEU A 311 -3.94 -9.64 6.05
N SER A 312 -2.66 -9.30 6.27
CA SER A 312 -1.63 -10.25 6.70
C SER A 312 -1.73 -10.67 8.19
N GLY A 313 -2.53 -9.96 9.00
CA GLY A 313 -3.20 -10.50 10.19
C GLY A 313 -2.52 -10.34 11.57
N ALA A 314 -3.36 -10.49 12.61
CA ALA A 314 -3.17 -10.57 14.08
C ALA A 314 -2.41 -9.44 14.81
N GLU A 315 -1.21 -9.06 14.35
CA GLU A 315 -0.47 -7.91 14.83
C GLU A 315 -0.59 -6.82 13.76
N GLN A 316 -1.04 -5.62 14.15
CA GLN A 316 -0.94 -4.51 13.22
C GLN A 316 0.55 -4.24 13.03
N HIS A 317 1.00 -4.15 11.78
CA HIS A 317 2.35 -3.75 11.40
C HIS A 317 2.29 -2.32 10.84
N PRO A 318 2.03 -1.32 11.70
CA PRO A 318 1.95 0.05 11.26
C PRO A 318 3.34 0.56 10.88
N ALA A 319 3.48 0.95 9.63
CA ALA A 319 4.67 1.59 9.12
C ALA A 319 4.27 2.88 8.42
N THR A 320 5.10 3.90 8.59
CA THR A 320 4.97 5.13 7.81
C THR A 320 5.59 4.89 6.43
N ILE A 321 5.12 5.61 5.43
CA ILE A 321 5.81 5.66 4.14
C ILE A 321 5.75 7.04 3.53
N ASP A 322 6.91 7.47 3.04
CA ASP A 322 7.12 8.67 2.25
C ASP A 322 7.69 8.25 0.89
N LEU A 323 6.99 8.60 -0.19
CA LEU A 323 7.39 8.34 -1.56
C LEU A 323 7.59 9.65 -2.29
N ALA A 324 8.74 9.81 -2.93
CA ALA A 324 9.04 10.89 -3.85
C ALA A 324 9.26 10.32 -5.25
N CYS A 325 8.36 10.63 -6.17
CA CYS A 325 8.44 10.25 -7.58
C CYS A 325 8.87 11.48 -8.40
N ILE A 326 10.06 11.45 -8.97
CA ILE A 326 10.63 12.53 -9.78
C ILE A 326 10.66 12.12 -11.24
N ASP A 327 9.92 12.83 -12.08
CA ASP A 327 10.02 12.73 -13.54
C ASP A 327 11.26 13.53 -14.01
N LEU A 328 12.23 12.86 -14.62
CA LEU A 328 13.47 13.46 -15.13
C LEU A 328 13.32 14.10 -16.52
N HIS A 329 12.21 13.88 -17.22
CA HIS A 329 11.90 14.58 -18.48
C HIS A 329 11.34 15.95 -18.17
N THR A 330 10.36 16.00 -17.27
CA THR A 330 9.67 17.25 -16.94
C THR A 330 10.30 17.97 -15.76
N GLY A 331 10.87 17.27 -14.78
CA GLY A 331 11.28 17.83 -13.48
C GLY A 331 10.12 17.96 -12.50
N VAL A 332 9.00 17.25 -12.70
CA VAL A 332 7.88 17.22 -11.75
C VAL A 332 8.20 16.24 -10.62
N LEU A 333 8.03 16.69 -9.39
CA LEU A 333 8.07 15.90 -8.16
C LEU A 333 6.63 15.63 -7.71
N GLU A 334 6.30 14.35 -7.54
CA GLU A 334 5.07 13.88 -6.91
C GLU A 334 5.40 13.17 -5.61
N MET A 335 5.01 13.78 -4.50
CA MET A 335 5.15 13.20 -3.17
C MET A 335 3.87 12.48 -2.78
N MET A 336 4.00 11.29 -2.18
CA MET A 336 2.91 10.56 -1.55
C MET A 336 3.30 10.17 -0.13
N LYS A 337 2.54 10.68 0.82
CA LYS A 337 2.80 10.50 2.25
C LYS A 337 1.69 9.72 2.94
N LEU A 338 2.08 8.80 3.81
CA LEU A 338 1.21 8.04 4.71
C LEU A 338 1.85 7.99 6.11
N GLY A 339 1.48 8.95 6.96
CA GLY A 339 1.97 9.06 8.35
C GLY A 339 3.45 9.40 8.49
N ALA A 340 4.13 9.84 7.43
CA ALA A 340 5.55 10.17 7.45
C ALA A 340 5.82 11.65 7.76
N ALA A 341 7.02 11.95 8.22
CA ALA A 341 7.52 13.29 8.52
C ALA A 341 7.56 14.21 7.26
N ALA A 342 7.75 15.51 7.50
CA ALA A 342 7.80 16.50 6.43
C ALA A 342 9.01 16.34 5.49
N THR A 343 8.81 16.60 4.20
CA THR A 343 9.89 16.67 3.20
C THR A 343 10.23 18.13 2.92
N LEU A 344 11.51 18.45 2.80
CA LEU A 344 11.99 19.79 2.49
C LEU A 344 12.49 19.86 1.05
N VAL A 345 12.09 20.92 0.33
CA VAL A 345 12.58 21.22 -1.01
C VAL A 345 13.37 22.51 -0.98
N ILE A 346 14.62 22.49 -1.42
CA ILE A 346 15.47 23.67 -1.50
C ILE A 346 15.52 24.13 -2.95
N GLY A 347 15.09 25.37 -3.21
CA GLY A 347 15.13 26.01 -4.52
C GLY A 347 15.78 27.38 -4.48
N GLU A 348 15.67 28.14 -5.57
CA GLU A 348 16.21 29.51 -5.65
C GLU A 348 15.52 30.48 -4.66
N ASP A 349 14.23 30.25 -4.39
CA ASP A 349 13.40 31.09 -3.50
C ASP A 349 13.54 30.72 -2.01
N GLY A 350 14.36 29.71 -1.67
CA GLY A 350 14.60 29.24 -0.32
C GLY A 350 14.14 27.79 -0.08
N VAL A 351 13.87 27.46 1.19
CA VAL A 351 13.47 26.13 1.64
C VAL A 351 11.95 26.07 1.83
N GLU A 352 11.27 25.25 1.04
CA GLU A 352 9.84 24.95 1.15
C GLU A 352 9.64 23.67 1.95
N LEU A 353 8.67 23.66 2.88
CA LEU A 353 8.22 22.44 3.56
C LEU A 353 6.97 21.87 2.90
N LEU A 354 7.00 20.55 2.70
CA LEU A 354 5.90 19.75 2.20
C LEU A 354 5.41 18.85 3.35
N GLU A 355 4.44 19.38 4.11
CA GLU A 355 3.81 18.72 5.27
C GLU A 355 2.47 18.05 4.91
N THR A 356 2.12 16.99 5.64
CA THR A 356 0.83 16.29 5.55
C THR A 356 0.37 15.73 6.90
N GLY A 357 -0.94 15.43 7.05
CA GLY A 357 -1.55 14.90 8.29
C GLY A 357 -1.25 13.43 8.64
N GLU A 358 -1.69 13.03 9.84
CA GLU A 358 -1.00 12.16 10.83
C GLU A 358 -1.29 10.63 10.82
N VAL A 359 -1.74 9.98 9.74
CA VAL A 359 -2.15 8.55 9.85
C VAL A 359 -1.17 7.57 9.15
N PRO A 360 -0.42 6.73 9.91
CA PRO A 360 0.40 5.64 9.37
C PRO A 360 -0.40 4.55 8.64
N MET A 361 0.26 3.78 7.77
CA MET A 361 -0.36 2.63 7.10
C MET A 361 -0.68 1.52 8.10
N GLY A 362 -1.64 0.65 7.78
CA GLY A 362 -1.93 -0.58 8.54
C GLY A 362 -2.79 -0.40 9.80
N ILE A 363 -3.21 0.82 10.14
CA ILE A 363 -4.00 1.11 11.35
C ILE A 363 -5.49 1.24 11.06
N LEU A 364 -5.87 2.03 10.05
CA LEU A 364 -7.26 2.35 9.71
C LEU A 364 -7.63 1.85 8.31
N ASN A 365 -8.91 1.50 8.16
CA ASN A 365 -9.51 1.31 6.84
C ASN A 365 -9.67 2.69 6.16
N ASP A 366 -9.46 2.77 4.85
CA ASP A 366 -9.59 3.98 4.01
C ASP A 366 -8.56 5.10 4.22
N VAL A 367 -7.28 4.77 4.46
CA VAL A 367 -6.21 5.79 4.40
C VAL A 367 -5.91 6.14 2.94
N GLU A 368 -6.26 7.36 2.51
CA GLU A 368 -5.87 7.87 1.20
C GLU A 368 -4.50 8.55 1.26
N PRO A 369 -3.53 8.16 0.42
CA PRO A 369 -2.25 8.84 0.34
C PRO A 369 -2.44 10.27 -0.14
N ILE A 370 -1.80 11.22 0.54
CA ILE A 370 -1.86 12.63 0.17
C ILE A 370 -0.85 12.86 -0.94
N LEU A 371 -1.36 13.29 -2.11
CA LEU A 371 -0.54 13.66 -3.26
C LEU A 371 -0.16 15.15 -3.20
N ILE A 372 1.13 15.44 -3.19
CA ILE A 372 1.66 16.80 -3.35
C ILE A 372 2.50 16.83 -4.62
N SER A 373 2.14 17.72 -5.56
CA SER A 373 2.93 17.94 -6.78
C SER A 373 3.70 19.25 -6.71
N ARG A 374 4.97 19.22 -7.09
CA ARG A 374 5.87 20.38 -7.18
C ARG A 374 6.73 20.33 -8.43
N LYS A 375 7.09 21.51 -8.93
CA LYS A 375 8.01 21.64 -10.06
C LYS A 375 9.42 21.86 -9.53
N LEU A 376 10.33 20.95 -9.86
CA LEU A 376 11.76 21.11 -9.62
C LEU A 376 12.43 21.77 -10.83
N TRP A 377 13.41 22.61 -10.53
CA TRP A 377 14.29 23.27 -11.49
C TRP A 377 15.74 22.82 -11.26
N GLU A 378 16.64 23.29 -12.13
CA GLU A 378 18.07 23.01 -11.99
C GLU A 378 18.59 23.43 -10.60
N GLU A 379 19.47 22.62 -10.01
CA GLU A 379 20.04 22.81 -8.68
C GLU A 379 19.07 22.69 -7.49
N ASN A 380 17.83 22.26 -7.71
CA ASN A 380 16.92 22.01 -6.61
C ASN A 380 17.33 20.76 -5.81
N TRP A 381 17.03 20.80 -4.52
CA TRP A 381 17.24 19.68 -3.60
C TRP A 381 15.91 19.16 -3.08
N VAL A 382 15.84 17.85 -2.88
CA VAL A 382 14.79 17.16 -2.15
C VAL A 382 15.44 16.48 -0.95
N ILE A 383 15.02 16.85 0.25
CA ILE A 383 15.52 16.33 1.52
C ILE A 383 14.35 15.64 2.23
N MET A 384 14.47 14.32 2.41
CA MET A 384 13.51 13.51 3.17
C MET A 384 14.18 13.09 4.48
N VAL A 385 13.43 13.14 5.57
CA VAL A 385 13.92 12.79 6.91
C VAL A 385 12.92 11.91 7.63
N SER A 386 13.38 11.00 8.49
CA SER A 386 12.49 10.33 9.46
C SER A 386 12.17 11.27 10.62
N ASP A 387 11.11 10.94 11.35
CA ASP A 387 10.67 11.68 12.53
C ASP A 387 11.76 11.77 13.60
N GLY A 388 12.57 10.73 13.80
CA GLY A 388 13.69 10.74 14.74
C GLY A 388 14.73 11.84 14.49
N VAL A 389 14.89 12.30 13.23
CA VAL A 389 15.76 13.44 12.88
C VAL A 389 15.13 14.76 13.31
N LEU A 390 13.83 14.96 13.04
CA LEU A 390 13.12 16.17 13.43
C LEU A 390 12.98 16.23 14.95
N ASP A 391 12.72 15.08 15.60
CA ASP A 391 12.32 15.03 16.99
C ASP A 391 13.39 15.44 17.99
N ILE A 392 14.66 15.34 17.59
CA ILE A 392 15.81 15.72 18.40
C ILE A 392 16.13 17.22 18.35
N LEU A 393 15.58 17.93 17.37
CA LEU A 393 15.81 19.36 17.22
C LEU A 393 15.19 20.15 18.39
N PRO A 394 15.84 21.23 18.83
CA PRO A 394 15.37 22.04 19.94
C PRO A 394 14.19 22.93 19.52
N GLY A 395 13.29 23.21 20.47
CA GLY A 395 12.16 24.13 20.27
C GLY A 395 10.85 23.43 19.96
N ASP A 396 9.78 24.22 19.90
CA ASP A 396 8.43 23.73 19.59
C ASP A 396 8.21 23.59 18.08
N ASP A 397 8.86 24.43 17.27
CA ASP A 397 8.82 24.40 15.80
C ASP A 397 10.13 23.81 15.25
N LYS A 398 10.21 22.47 15.27
CA LYS A 398 11.40 21.70 14.87
C LYS A 398 11.67 21.82 13.36
N GLU A 399 10.60 21.96 12.58
CA GLU A 399 10.64 22.10 11.13
C GLU A 399 11.25 23.43 10.70
N GLU A 400 10.92 24.53 11.39
CA GLU A 400 11.54 25.84 11.15
C GLU A 400 13.05 25.83 11.47
N VAL A 401 13.49 25.13 12.52
CA VAL A 401 14.92 24.99 12.83
C VAL A 401 15.67 24.26 11.72
N MET A 402 15.08 23.20 11.17
CA MET A 402 15.66 22.50 10.02
C MET A 402 15.70 23.40 8.78
N ARG A 403 14.64 24.16 8.53
CA ARG A 403 14.55 25.12 7.42
C ARG A 403 15.68 26.15 7.47
N ASP A 404 15.90 26.74 8.64
CA ASP A 404 16.94 27.74 8.85
C ASP A 404 18.35 27.17 8.69
N TYR A 405 18.57 25.93 9.15
CA TYR A 405 19.84 25.23 8.98
C TYR A 405 20.14 24.98 7.49
N LEU A 406 19.15 24.50 6.73
CA LEU A 406 19.30 24.20 5.30
C LEU A 406 19.48 25.47 4.46
N ALA A 407 18.85 26.59 4.83
CA ALA A 407 19.02 27.87 4.14
C ALA A 407 20.46 28.40 4.18
N GLY A 408 21.26 27.97 5.17
CA GLY A 408 22.67 28.33 5.30
C GLY A 408 23.65 27.40 4.60
N GLN A 409 23.18 26.31 3.98
CA GLN A 409 24.07 25.30 3.40
C GLN A 409 24.65 25.71 2.04
N GLY A 410 25.89 25.30 1.82
CA GLY A 410 26.61 25.53 0.57
C GLY A 410 26.45 24.39 -0.43
N ASP A 411 27.15 24.53 -1.55
CA ASP A 411 27.20 23.52 -2.60
C ASP A 411 28.08 22.33 -2.19
N MET A 412 27.47 21.16 -2.03
CA MET A 412 28.15 19.91 -1.67
C MET A 412 27.55 18.69 -2.40
N GLN A 413 28.16 17.51 -2.25
CA GLN A 413 27.59 16.28 -2.81
C GLN A 413 26.37 15.83 -2.00
N PRO A 414 25.37 15.16 -2.61
CA PRO A 414 24.18 14.69 -1.89
C PRO A 414 24.48 13.80 -0.67
N GLN A 415 25.50 12.96 -0.76
CA GLN A 415 25.95 12.14 0.37
C GLN A 415 26.49 13.00 1.52
N GLU A 416 27.29 14.02 1.23
CA GLU A 416 27.84 14.95 2.23
C GLU A 416 26.71 15.75 2.89
N MET A 417 25.71 16.19 2.12
CA MET A 417 24.52 16.87 2.64
C MET A 417 23.76 15.99 3.64
N ALA A 418 23.50 14.73 3.28
CA ALA A 418 22.80 13.80 4.18
C ALA A 418 23.58 13.59 5.50
N GLU A 419 24.90 13.40 5.41
CA GLU A 419 25.78 13.22 6.56
C GLU A 419 25.87 14.47 7.44
N ASP A 420 25.91 15.65 6.84
CA ASP A 420 25.99 16.93 7.56
C ASP A 420 24.67 17.27 8.27
N ILE A 421 23.52 16.98 7.66
CA ILE A 421 22.20 17.11 8.32
C ILE A 421 22.11 16.13 9.50
N LEU A 422 22.49 14.87 9.32
CA LEU A 422 22.48 13.88 10.39
C LEU A 422 23.43 14.28 11.54
N ARG A 423 24.62 14.80 11.22
CA ARG A 423 25.58 15.29 12.22
C ARG A 423 25.04 16.49 12.99
N PHE A 424 24.31 17.38 12.32
CA PHE A 424 23.63 18.50 12.96
C PHE A 424 22.56 18.02 13.94
N ALA A 425 21.69 17.11 13.54
CA ALA A 425 20.68 16.50 14.42
C ALA A 425 21.33 15.82 15.64
N CYS A 426 22.37 15.01 15.41
CA CYS A 426 23.14 14.36 16.48
C CYS A 426 23.88 15.34 17.40
N SER A 427 24.10 16.60 17.00
CA SER A 427 24.80 17.58 17.87
C SER A 427 23.97 18.00 19.09
N PHE A 428 22.65 17.78 19.06
CA PHE A 428 21.73 18.14 20.14
C PHE A 428 21.57 17.06 21.22
N SER A 429 22.18 15.87 21.05
CA SER A 429 22.14 14.78 22.03
C SER A 429 23.43 13.96 22.01
N GLU A 430 23.87 13.47 23.17
CA GLU A 430 25.03 12.55 23.23
C GLU A 430 24.75 11.19 22.56
N PHE A 431 23.48 10.79 22.48
CA PHE A 431 23.05 9.50 21.92
C PHE A 431 21.74 9.64 21.12
N PRO A 432 21.58 8.95 19.98
CA PRO A 432 20.31 8.89 19.24
C PRO A 432 19.21 8.28 20.10
N ARG A 433 18.12 9.02 20.32
CA ARG A 433 16.97 8.56 21.12
C ARG A 433 16.04 7.65 20.32
N ASP A 434 16.04 7.86 19.01
CA ASP A 434 15.29 7.12 18.02
C ASP A 434 16.16 6.83 16.79
N ASP A 435 15.63 6.04 15.87
CA ASP A 435 16.22 5.80 14.56
C ASP A 435 16.17 7.08 13.72
N MET A 436 17.27 7.39 13.02
CA MET A 436 17.42 8.63 12.27
C MET A 436 17.89 8.34 10.86
N THR A 437 17.12 8.78 9.88
CA THR A 437 17.44 8.63 8.46
C THR A 437 17.27 9.94 7.74
N VAL A 438 18.28 10.31 6.94
CA VAL A 438 18.25 11.47 6.05
C VAL A 438 18.55 10.99 4.63
N LEU A 439 17.66 11.33 3.70
CA LEU A 439 17.87 11.14 2.27
C LEU A 439 17.99 12.52 1.62
N ALA A 440 19.06 12.74 0.88
CA ALA A 440 19.27 13.98 0.15
C ALA A 440 19.41 13.66 -1.33
N ALA A 441 18.69 14.39 -2.17
CA ALA A 441 18.77 14.23 -3.61
C ALA A 441 18.80 15.58 -4.32
N ARG A 442 19.67 15.72 -5.31
CA ARG A 442 19.87 16.94 -6.08
C ARG A 442 19.62 16.68 -7.56
N ILE A 443 18.90 17.59 -8.19
CA ILE A 443 18.55 17.52 -9.61
C ILE A 443 19.36 18.55 -10.42
N TRP A 444 19.84 18.13 -11.59
CA TRP A 444 20.58 18.97 -12.53
C TRP A 444 20.08 18.79 -13.94
N LYS A 445 20.24 19.82 -14.76
CA LYS A 445 20.01 19.68 -16.19
C LYS A 445 21.16 18.90 -16.84
N ARG A 446 20.84 17.98 -17.75
CA ARG A 446 21.83 17.31 -18.59
C ARG A 446 22.37 18.33 -19.60
N LYS A 447 23.71 18.41 -19.70
CA LYS A 447 24.43 19.30 -20.62
C LYS A 447 24.71 18.64 -21.95
#